data_AF-R1CCU7-F1
#
_entry.id   AF-R1CCU7-F1
#
_cell.length_a   1.000
_cell.length_b   1.000
_cell.length_c   1.000
_cell.angle_alpha   90.00
_cell.angle_beta   90.00
_cell.angle_gamma   90.00
#
_symmetry.space_group_name_H-M   'P 1'
#
loop_
_entity.id
_entity.type
_entity.pdbx_description
1 polymer ?
#
loop_
_entity_poly.entity_id
_entity_poly.type
_entity_poly.pdbx_seq_one_letter_code
_entity_poly.pdbx_strand_id
1 'polypeptide(L)'
;MLLASSLVGLDPPGASGWCSSCGRPHSLPRTAQAEMEALSLLRRIEQSGRFDFTAAEPDPRFGLTQEQRRTGKMLGVLLCSDGTVLRAFSGMLGGTWHCPGWAPPVAGLTLEDAEPAAAFGEIVRLVARADAAAEPERGRLRRAHRERSAALSQALGASYVLRNARGEEAGVPELLRAQGVRPPGGVGDCAAPKLLTEAHRRRLVPEAIAEVWCGPPAKTRTHGSFHAACRERCEPIMGFLLCGVPAACGADG
;
A
#
# COMPACT_ATOMS: atom_id res chain seq x y z
N MET A 1 14.65 -0.88 36.72
CA MET A 1 15.25 -0.10 35.62
C MET A 1 15.14 -0.93 34.35
N LEU A 2 14.00 -0.84 33.65
CA LEU A 2 13.88 -1.35 32.28
C LEU A 2 14.42 -0.23 31.39
N LEU A 3 15.51 -0.51 30.67
CA LEU A 3 16.13 0.40 29.74
C LEU A 3 15.06 0.85 28.74
N ALA A 4 14.79 2.15 28.70
CA ALA A 4 14.13 2.77 27.57
C ALA A 4 14.97 2.41 26.34
N SER A 5 14.51 1.43 25.57
CA SER A 5 15.07 1.13 24.25
C SER A 5 14.89 2.41 23.45
N SER A 6 15.95 3.19 23.34
CA SER A 6 15.91 4.46 22.64
C SER A 6 15.40 4.18 21.23
N LEU A 7 14.34 4.88 20.81
CA LEU A 7 13.77 4.88 19.46
C LEU A 7 14.78 5.47 18.45
N VAL A 8 15.99 4.91 18.40
CA VAL A 8 17.04 5.33 17.47
C VAL A 8 16.61 4.84 16.09
N GLY A 9 16.30 5.82 15.24
CA GLY A 9 16.04 5.57 13.83
C GLY A 9 17.31 5.09 13.12
N LEU A 10 17.13 4.14 12.21
CA LEU A 10 18.11 3.68 11.25
C LEU A 10 17.94 4.49 9.96
N ASP A 11 19.04 4.74 9.26
CA ASP A 11 19.03 5.38 7.94
C ASP A 11 19.04 4.34 6.80
N PRO A 12 18.23 4.51 5.74
CA PRO A 12 17.19 5.53 5.61
C PRO A 12 15.98 5.26 6.53
N PRO A 13 15.16 6.30 6.82
CA PRO A 13 13.93 6.12 7.58
C PRO A 13 12.95 5.20 6.86
N GLY A 14 12.00 4.64 7.60
CA GLY A 14 11.04 3.69 7.06
C GLY A 14 10.03 4.35 6.11
N ALA A 15 9.59 5.57 6.42
CA ALA A 15 8.72 6.36 5.55
C ALA A 15 8.98 7.85 5.74
N SER A 16 9.00 8.62 4.66
CA SER A 16 9.13 10.08 4.73
C SER A 16 8.42 10.75 3.55
N GLY A 17 8.10 12.03 3.72
CA GLY A 17 7.52 12.86 2.66
C GLY A 17 7.22 14.29 3.12
N TRP A 18 7.03 15.18 2.16
CA TRP A 18 6.66 16.59 2.40
C TRP A 18 5.15 16.75 2.59
N CYS A 19 4.72 17.51 3.59
CA CYS A 19 3.31 17.81 3.78
C CYS A 19 2.95 19.24 3.31
N SER A 20 2.06 19.33 2.33
CA SER A 20 1.55 20.61 1.83
C SER A 20 0.62 21.34 2.82
N SER A 21 0.03 20.62 3.77
CA SER A 21 -0.89 21.21 4.77
C SER A 21 -0.15 21.99 5.86
N CYS A 22 0.95 21.45 6.39
CA CYS A 22 1.74 22.14 7.44
C CYS A 22 3.04 22.78 6.91
N GLY A 23 3.42 22.51 5.67
CA GLY A 23 4.64 23.05 5.04
C GLY A 23 5.95 22.50 5.60
N ARG A 24 5.96 21.25 6.08
CA ARG A 24 7.16 20.61 6.68
C ARG A 24 7.37 19.18 6.17
N PRO A 25 8.63 18.68 6.15
CA PRO A 25 8.88 17.27 5.94
C PRO A 25 8.48 16.48 7.19
N HIS A 26 7.96 15.28 6.99
CA HIS A 26 7.71 14.31 8.05
C HIS A 26 8.45 13.01 7.73
N SER A 27 8.95 12.35 8.77
CA SER A 27 9.68 11.09 8.65
C SER A 27 9.34 10.17 9.82
N LEU A 28 8.89 8.96 9.54
CA LEU A 28 8.68 7.91 10.53
C LEU A 28 9.89 6.97 10.54
N PRO A 29 10.52 6.73 11.71
CA PRO A 29 11.77 6.01 11.76
C PRO A 29 11.59 4.52 11.44
N ARG A 30 12.66 3.94 10.89
CA ARG A 30 12.90 2.50 10.86
C ARG A 30 13.73 2.17 12.09
N THR A 31 13.28 1.30 12.99
CA THR A 31 14.03 0.94 14.20
C THR A 31 14.43 -0.53 14.18
N ALA A 32 15.42 -0.93 14.98
CA ALA A 32 15.82 -2.33 15.12
C ALA A 32 14.66 -3.24 15.55
N GLN A 33 13.74 -2.73 16.39
CA GLN A 33 12.54 -3.45 16.79
C GLN A 33 11.58 -3.65 15.61
N ALA A 34 11.37 -2.63 14.78
CA ALA A 34 10.53 -2.75 13.59
C ALA A 34 11.11 -3.75 12.58
N GLU A 35 12.44 -3.75 12.41
CA GLU A 35 13.13 -4.75 11.58
C GLU A 35 12.97 -6.18 12.12
N MET A 36 13.13 -6.37 13.43
CA MET A 36 12.95 -7.66 14.08
C MET A 36 11.54 -8.21 13.87
N GLU A 37 10.50 -7.38 14.02
CA GLU A 37 9.12 -7.77 13.77
C GLU A 37 8.87 -8.09 12.29
N ALA A 38 9.44 -7.32 11.36
CA ALA A 38 9.33 -7.57 9.93
C ALA A 38 10.01 -8.90 9.52
N LEU A 39 11.19 -9.21 10.06
CA LEU A 39 11.86 -10.50 9.83
C LEU A 39 11.14 -11.66 10.52
N SER A 40 10.53 -11.42 11.68
CA SER A 40 9.67 -12.39 12.36
C SER A 40 8.44 -12.73 11.49
N LEU A 41 7.78 -11.71 10.93
CA LEU A 41 6.67 -11.87 9.99
C LEU A 41 7.10 -12.66 8.75
N LEU A 42 8.23 -12.31 8.14
CA LEU A 42 8.80 -13.02 6.99
C LEU A 42 8.99 -14.52 7.30
N ARG A 43 9.68 -14.84 8.40
CA ARG A 43 9.90 -16.23 8.83
C ARG A 43 8.59 -16.99 9.07
N ARG A 44 7.57 -16.36 9.65
CA ARG A 44 6.26 -16.99 9.88
C ARG A 44 5.58 -17.36 8.57
N ILE A 45 5.65 -16.49 7.57
CA ILE A 45 5.09 -16.75 6.24
C ILE A 45 5.85 -17.90 5.57
N GLU A 46 7.17 -17.92 5.66
CA GLU A 46 7.99 -19.00 5.10
C GLU A 46 7.75 -20.36 5.75
N GLN A 47 7.67 -20.39 7.09
CA GLN A 47 7.43 -21.61 7.87
C GLN A 47 6.03 -22.18 7.64
N SER A 48 5.01 -21.31 7.60
CA SER A 48 3.64 -21.72 7.35
C SER A 48 3.34 -21.99 5.87
N GLY A 49 4.17 -21.45 4.96
CA GLY A 49 3.93 -21.48 3.52
C GLY A 49 2.75 -20.63 3.05
N ARG A 50 2.26 -19.69 3.87
CA ARG A 50 1.05 -18.90 3.57
C ARG A 50 1.02 -17.54 4.30
N PHE A 51 0.26 -16.59 3.78
CA PHE A 51 0.12 -15.24 4.33
C PHE A 51 -0.98 -15.14 5.39
N ASP A 52 -2.03 -15.96 5.27
CA ASP A 52 -3.12 -16.09 6.22
C ASP A 52 -2.78 -17.09 7.34
N PHE A 53 -1.52 -17.11 7.79
CA PHE A 53 -0.99 -18.06 8.78
C PHE A 53 -1.67 -18.01 10.16
N THR A 54 -2.55 -17.04 10.41
CA THR A 54 -3.39 -16.98 11.62
C THR A 54 -4.78 -17.57 11.43
N ALA A 55 -5.20 -17.89 10.21
CA ALA A 55 -6.51 -18.48 9.94
C ALA A 55 -6.47 -19.99 10.17
N ALA A 56 -7.53 -20.51 10.83
CA ALA A 56 -7.66 -21.93 11.14
C ALA A 56 -7.63 -22.80 9.88
N GLU A 57 -8.31 -22.36 8.82
CA GLU A 57 -8.37 -23.04 7.53
C GLU A 57 -7.55 -22.28 6.47
N PRO A 58 -6.75 -22.96 5.63
CA PRO A 58 -6.03 -22.36 4.51
C PRO A 58 -6.93 -21.94 3.37
N ASP A 59 -6.84 -20.66 3.02
CA ASP A 59 -7.30 -20.17 1.73
C ASP A 59 -6.19 -20.36 0.68
N PRO A 60 -6.43 -21.13 -0.39
CA PRO A 60 -5.43 -21.34 -1.45
C PRO A 60 -4.89 -20.06 -2.08
N ARG A 61 -5.67 -18.96 -2.07
CA ARG A 61 -5.25 -17.65 -2.60
C ARG A 61 -4.04 -17.06 -1.85
N PHE A 62 -3.89 -17.42 -0.59
CA PHE A 62 -2.89 -16.87 0.32
C PHE A 62 -1.68 -17.78 0.54
N GLY A 63 -1.62 -18.93 -0.14
CA GLY A 63 -0.42 -19.77 -0.16
C GLY A 63 0.75 -19.10 -0.89
N LEU A 64 1.97 -19.42 -0.47
CA LEU A 64 3.22 -19.07 -1.16
C LEU A 64 3.36 -19.88 -2.46
N THR A 65 2.59 -19.50 -3.47
CA THR A 65 2.60 -20.14 -4.79
C THR A 65 3.93 -19.95 -5.50
N GLN A 66 4.19 -20.77 -6.52
CA GLN A 66 5.38 -20.61 -7.37
C GLN A 66 5.43 -19.22 -8.03
N GLU A 67 4.28 -18.64 -8.37
CA GLU A 67 4.19 -17.28 -8.91
C GLU A 67 4.60 -16.22 -7.88
N GLN A 68 4.15 -16.34 -6.64
CA GLN A 68 4.57 -15.42 -5.57
C GLN A 68 6.06 -15.54 -5.27
N ARG A 69 6.60 -16.76 -5.36
CA ARG A 69 8.04 -17.02 -5.27
C ARG A 69 8.84 -16.48 -6.46
N ARG A 70 8.19 -16.06 -7.55
CA ARG A 70 8.85 -15.45 -8.73
C ARG A 70 8.74 -13.93 -8.76
N THR A 71 7.65 -13.37 -8.27
CA THR A 71 7.38 -11.92 -8.34
C THR A 71 7.80 -11.17 -7.07
N GLY A 72 7.72 -11.83 -5.91
CA GLY A 72 8.04 -11.25 -4.61
C GLY A 72 7.03 -10.21 -4.12
N LYS A 73 7.16 -9.83 -2.85
CA LYS A 73 6.29 -8.86 -2.15
C LYS A 73 7.09 -8.00 -1.19
N MET A 74 6.74 -6.72 -1.09
CA MET A 74 7.11 -5.94 0.10
C MET A 74 6.14 -6.31 1.22
N LEU A 75 6.69 -6.71 2.36
CA LEU A 75 5.97 -6.88 3.61
C LEU A 75 6.28 -5.68 4.49
N GLY A 76 5.27 -5.05 5.08
CA GLY A 76 5.46 -3.94 6.01
C GLY A 76 4.95 -4.30 7.39
N VAL A 77 5.64 -3.78 8.40
CA VAL A 77 5.20 -3.77 9.80
C VAL A 77 5.18 -2.36 10.34
N LEU A 78 4.15 -2.02 11.12
CA LEU A 78 4.03 -0.77 11.85
C LEU A 78 3.88 -1.05 13.34
N LEU A 79 4.80 -0.48 14.13
CA LEU A 79 4.72 -0.49 15.59
C LEU A 79 3.89 0.71 16.05
N CYS A 80 2.97 0.48 16.98
CA CYS A 80 2.15 1.51 17.59
C CYS A 80 2.44 1.63 19.09
N SER A 81 2.17 2.80 19.66
CA SER A 81 2.51 3.12 21.05
C SER A 81 1.81 2.28 22.12
N ASP A 82 0.68 1.65 21.78
CA ASP A 82 -0.06 0.75 22.66
C ASP A 82 0.46 -0.70 22.62
N GLY A 83 1.54 -0.94 21.86
CA GLY A 83 2.09 -2.27 21.60
C GLY A 83 1.43 -3.02 20.44
N THR A 84 0.43 -2.42 19.77
CA THR A 84 -0.17 -3.02 18.58
C THR A 84 0.85 -3.06 17.44
N VAL A 85 0.93 -4.21 16.77
CA VAL A 85 1.75 -4.42 15.57
C VAL A 85 0.85 -4.69 14.37
N LEU A 86 0.79 -3.75 13.43
CA LEU A 86 0.06 -3.93 12.18
C LEU A 86 0.98 -4.52 11.10
N ARG A 87 0.39 -5.25 10.14
CA ARG A 87 1.09 -5.85 9.00
C ARG A 87 0.37 -5.59 7.68
N ALA A 88 1.11 -5.36 6.61
CA ALA A 88 0.58 -5.15 5.26
C ALA A 88 1.49 -5.77 4.19
N PHE A 89 0.96 -6.00 3.00
CA PHE A 89 1.75 -6.37 1.82
C PHE A 89 1.44 -5.45 0.63
N SER A 90 2.40 -5.34 -0.29
CA SER A 90 2.23 -4.57 -1.52
C SER A 90 1.38 -5.28 -2.57
N GLY A 91 0.45 -4.57 -3.19
CA GLY A 91 -0.36 -5.11 -4.28
C GLY A 91 -1.43 -6.09 -3.80
N MET A 92 -1.83 -6.99 -4.71
CA MET A 92 -2.77 -8.09 -4.46
C MET A 92 -2.06 -9.40 -4.12
N LEU A 93 -2.75 -10.28 -3.40
CA LEU A 93 -2.37 -11.66 -3.15
C LEU A 93 -3.48 -12.58 -3.67
N GLY A 94 -3.16 -13.49 -4.60
CA GLY A 94 -4.17 -14.40 -5.17
C GLY A 94 -5.37 -13.68 -5.80
N GLY A 95 -5.15 -12.49 -6.38
CA GLY A 95 -6.20 -11.69 -7.03
C GLY A 95 -7.05 -10.82 -6.10
N THR A 96 -6.73 -10.74 -4.81
CA THR A 96 -7.44 -9.87 -3.84
C THR A 96 -6.48 -8.99 -3.06
N TRP A 97 -6.95 -7.83 -2.60
CA TRP A 97 -6.21 -6.96 -1.69
C TRP A 97 -6.43 -7.31 -0.21
N HIS A 98 -7.48 -8.08 0.09
CA HIS A 98 -7.89 -8.42 1.44
C HIS A 98 -7.35 -9.78 1.85
N CYS A 99 -6.59 -9.81 2.95
CA CYS A 99 -6.15 -11.03 3.61
C CYS A 99 -6.45 -10.91 5.11
N PRO A 100 -7.09 -11.91 5.75
CA PRO A 100 -7.42 -11.84 7.17
C PRO A 100 -6.21 -11.50 8.07
N GLY A 101 -6.37 -10.52 8.94
CA GLY A 101 -5.31 -10.06 9.85
C GLY A 101 -4.25 -9.16 9.22
N TRP A 102 -4.44 -8.71 7.98
CA TRP A 102 -3.59 -7.72 7.31
C TRP A 102 -4.33 -6.38 7.15
N ALA A 103 -3.58 -5.28 7.07
CA ALA A 103 -4.16 -3.97 6.79
C ALA A 103 -4.82 -3.96 5.40
N PRO A 104 -6.05 -3.44 5.28
CA PRO A 104 -6.81 -3.43 4.03
C PRO A 104 -6.20 -2.47 2.99
N PRO A 105 -6.62 -2.53 1.72
CA PRO A 105 -6.31 -1.49 0.75
C PRO A 105 -6.80 -0.12 1.22
N VAL A 106 -6.10 0.93 0.78
CA VAL A 106 -6.53 2.32 0.98
C VAL A 106 -7.79 2.65 0.18
N ALA A 107 -7.95 2.01 -0.98
CA ALA A 107 -9.07 2.27 -1.88
C ALA A 107 -10.40 1.91 -1.21
N GLY A 108 -11.37 2.83 -1.30
CA GLY A 108 -12.75 2.57 -0.90
C GLY A 108 -13.52 1.66 -1.87
N LEU A 109 -13.08 1.60 -3.13
CA LEU A 109 -13.61 0.71 -4.16
C LEU A 109 -12.48 -0.09 -4.79
N THR A 110 -12.74 -1.36 -5.07
CA THR A 110 -11.84 -2.30 -5.72
C THR A 110 -12.59 -3.07 -6.82
N LEU A 111 -11.86 -3.88 -7.60
CA LEU A 111 -12.49 -4.80 -8.56
C LEU A 111 -13.16 -6.01 -7.89
N GLU A 112 -13.17 -6.08 -6.56
CA GLU A 112 -13.94 -7.06 -5.79
C GLU A 112 -15.39 -6.60 -5.60
N ASP A 113 -15.65 -5.29 -5.75
CA ASP A 113 -16.98 -4.70 -5.62
C ASP A 113 -17.81 -4.94 -6.88
N ALA A 114 -19.11 -5.24 -6.70
CA ALA A 114 -19.99 -5.69 -7.78
C ALA A 114 -20.07 -4.70 -8.95
N GLU A 115 -20.18 -3.40 -8.68
CA GLU A 115 -20.30 -2.38 -9.72
C GLU A 115 -18.97 -2.18 -10.49
N PRO A 116 -17.80 -1.94 -9.86
CA PRO A 116 -16.52 -1.91 -10.57
C PRO A 116 -16.22 -3.19 -11.35
N ALA A 117 -16.53 -4.37 -10.78
CA ALA A 117 -16.34 -5.66 -11.46
C ALA A 117 -17.20 -5.77 -12.73
N ALA A 118 -18.47 -5.35 -12.66
CA ALA A 118 -19.37 -5.32 -13.81
C ALA A 118 -18.85 -4.37 -14.90
N ALA A 119 -18.45 -3.16 -14.53
CA ALA A 119 -17.89 -2.17 -15.44
C ALA A 119 -16.59 -2.67 -16.11
N PHE A 120 -15.71 -3.34 -15.35
CA PHE A 120 -14.52 -3.98 -15.90
C PHE A 120 -14.86 -5.11 -16.88
N GLY A 121 -15.86 -5.92 -16.56
CA GLY A 121 -16.38 -6.95 -17.46
C GLY A 121 -16.90 -6.37 -18.79
N GLU A 122 -17.56 -5.22 -18.76
CA GLU A 122 -17.98 -4.50 -19.98
C GLU A 122 -16.80 -4.05 -20.82
N ILE A 123 -15.75 -3.49 -20.20
CA ILE A 123 -14.50 -3.09 -20.86
C ILE A 123 -13.87 -4.27 -21.59
N VAL A 124 -13.75 -5.43 -20.93
CA VAL A 124 -13.20 -6.66 -21.54
C VAL A 124 -14.03 -7.09 -22.75
N ARG A 125 -15.37 -7.06 -22.65
CA ARG A 125 -16.26 -7.38 -23.78
C ARG A 125 -16.11 -6.39 -24.93
N LEU A 126 -15.92 -5.11 -24.65
CA LEU A 126 -15.70 -4.08 -25.68
C LEU A 126 -14.40 -4.33 -26.44
N VAL A 127 -13.32 -4.71 -25.76
CA VAL A 127 -12.04 -5.07 -26.40
C VAL A 127 -12.23 -6.28 -27.32
N ALA A 128 -12.82 -7.37 -26.80
CA ALA A 128 -13.04 -8.58 -27.60
C ALA A 128 -13.90 -8.32 -28.85
N ARG A 129 -14.98 -7.51 -28.72
CA ARG A 129 -15.81 -7.11 -29.86
C ARG A 129 -15.05 -6.23 -30.84
N ALA A 130 -14.24 -5.29 -30.34
CA ALA A 130 -13.45 -4.40 -31.19
C ALA A 130 -12.42 -5.17 -32.02
N ASP A 131 -11.83 -6.22 -31.47
CA ASP A 131 -10.84 -7.05 -32.17
C ASP A 131 -11.47 -7.81 -33.34
N ALA A 132 -12.73 -8.27 -33.17
CA ALA A 132 -13.49 -9.00 -34.18
C ALA A 132 -14.23 -8.12 -35.22
N ALA A 133 -14.41 -6.82 -34.97
CA ALA A 133 -15.26 -5.95 -35.81
C ALA A 133 -14.53 -5.35 -37.03
N ALA A 134 -15.23 -5.11 -38.14
CA ALA A 134 -14.72 -4.29 -39.25
C ALA A 134 -14.95 -2.78 -39.00
N GLU A 135 -14.33 -1.92 -39.81
CA GLU A 135 -14.67 -0.49 -39.79
C GLU A 135 -16.08 -0.24 -40.37
N PRO A 136 -16.85 0.75 -39.86
CA PRO A 136 -16.50 1.74 -38.84
C PRO A 136 -16.79 1.31 -37.39
N GLU A 137 -17.33 0.10 -37.19
CA GLU A 137 -17.77 -0.38 -35.88
C GLU A 137 -16.59 -0.60 -34.91
N ARG A 138 -15.45 -1.08 -35.41
CA ARG A 138 -14.19 -1.16 -34.65
C ARG A 138 -13.82 0.19 -34.03
N GLY A 139 -13.88 1.27 -34.82
CA GLY A 139 -13.63 2.63 -34.33
C GLY A 139 -14.59 3.06 -33.22
N ARG A 140 -15.89 2.73 -33.34
CA ARG A 140 -16.91 3.02 -32.32
C ARG A 140 -16.65 2.25 -31.02
N LEU A 141 -16.37 0.95 -31.11
CA LEU A 141 -16.08 0.10 -29.95
C LEU A 141 -14.79 0.54 -29.23
N ARG A 142 -13.76 0.94 -29.96
CA ARG A 142 -12.52 1.49 -29.36
C ARG A 142 -12.77 2.83 -28.65
N ARG A 143 -13.68 3.66 -29.15
CA ARG A 143 -14.08 4.90 -28.46
C ARG A 143 -14.82 4.58 -27.17
N ALA A 144 -15.83 3.71 -27.22
CA ALA A 144 -16.57 3.26 -26.04
C ALA A 144 -15.64 2.62 -25.00
N HIS A 145 -14.68 1.79 -25.43
CA HIS A 145 -13.64 1.22 -24.57
C HIS A 145 -12.87 2.32 -23.83
N ARG A 146 -12.36 3.33 -24.54
CA ARG A 146 -11.61 4.43 -23.91
C ARG A 146 -12.46 5.21 -22.91
N GLU A 147 -13.71 5.53 -23.25
CA GLU A 147 -14.63 6.27 -22.38
C GLU A 147 -14.95 5.48 -21.10
N ARG A 148 -15.27 4.19 -21.23
CA ARG A 148 -15.57 3.31 -20.08
C ARG A 148 -14.35 3.06 -19.20
N SER A 149 -13.18 2.81 -19.81
CA SER A 149 -11.92 2.65 -19.08
C SER A 149 -11.54 3.93 -18.31
N ALA A 150 -11.76 5.11 -18.91
CA ALA A 150 -11.52 6.38 -18.23
C ALA A 150 -12.50 6.60 -17.06
N ALA A 151 -13.79 6.35 -17.27
CA ALA A 151 -14.81 6.48 -16.23
C ALA A 151 -14.55 5.53 -15.04
N LEU A 152 -14.25 4.25 -15.30
CA LEU A 152 -13.92 3.29 -14.25
C LEU A 152 -12.66 3.70 -13.49
N SER A 153 -11.61 4.12 -14.20
CA SER A 153 -10.36 4.58 -13.57
C SER A 153 -10.58 5.82 -12.70
N GLN A 154 -11.46 6.74 -13.13
CA GLN A 154 -11.83 7.92 -12.36
C GLN A 154 -12.62 7.55 -11.11
N ALA A 155 -13.60 6.65 -11.22
CA ALA A 155 -14.40 6.18 -10.09
C ALA A 155 -13.55 5.45 -9.05
N LEU A 156 -12.70 4.51 -9.49
CA LEU A 156 -11.73 3.84 -8.64
C LEU A 156 -10.80 4.86 -7.97
N GLY A 157 -10.21 5.76 -8.74
CA GLY A 157 -9.30 6.79 -8.24
C GLY A 157 -9.94 7.75 -7.22
N ALA A 158 -11.20 8.12 -7.42
CA ALA A 158 -11.94 8.96 -6.48
C ALA A 158 -12.21 8.27 -5.14
N SER A 159 -12.22 6.93 -5.10
CA SER A 159 -12.39 6.17 -3.86
C SER A 159 -11.12 6.11 -2.99
N TYR A 160 -9.96 6.54 -3.50
CA TYR A 160 -8.72 6.56 -2.73
C TYR A 160 -8.71 7.80 -1.82
N VAL A 161 -9.26 7.64 -0.63
CA VAL A 161 -9.25 8.65 0.42
C VAL A 161 -8.28 8.22 1.51
N LEU A 162 -7.31 9.08 1.81
CA LEU A 162 -6.39 8.89 2.92
C LEU A 162 -6.90 9.63 4.15
N ARG A 163 -6.61 9.09 5.33
CA ARG A 163 -6.82 9.75 6.61
C ARG A 163 -5.50 9.88 7.36
N ASN A 164 -5.20 11.05 7.91
CA ASN A 164 -3.99 11.29 8.70
C ASN A 164 -4.23 11.23 10.21
N ALA A 165 -3.18 11.44 11.01
CA ALA A 165 -3.23 11.38 12.47
C ALA A 165 -4.06 12.50 13.11
N ARG A 166 -4.28 13.62 12.42
CA ARG A 166 -5.23 14.66 12.87
C ARG A 166 -6.69 14.31 12.59
N GLY A 167 -6.93 13.22 11.87
CA GLY A 167 -8.26 12.80 11.44
C GLY A 167 -8.77 13.56 10.20
N GLU A 168 -7.90 14.30 9.51
CA GLU A 168 -8.23 14.93 8.23
C GLU A 168 -8.27 13.87 7.13
N GLU A 169 -9.16 14.05 6.17
CA GLU A 169 -9.31 13.19 5.00
C GLU A 169 -8.94 13.95 3.72
N ALA A 170 -8.29 13.28 2.79
CA ALA A 170 -7.93 13.86 1.50
C ALA A 170 -7.91 12.79 0.40
N GLY A 171 -8.44 13.13 -0.77
CA GLY A 171 -8.35 12.28 -1.95
C GLY A 171 -6.91 12.20 -2.46
N VAL A 172 -6.42 11.00 -2.76
CA VAL A 172 -5.10 10.80 -3.37
C VAL A 172 -4.92 11.64 -4.64
N PRO A 173 -5.89 11.70 -5.59
CA PRO A 173 -5.73 12.54 -6.78
C PRO A 173 -5.54 14.03 -6.45
N GLU A 174 -6.19 14.53 -5.41
CA GLU A 174 -6.09 15.93 -4.97
C GLU A 174 -4.74 16.22 -4.34
N LEU A 175 -4.26 15.34 -3.46
CA LEU A 175 -2.93 15.45 -2.84
C LEU A 175 -1.81 15.46 -3.89
N LEU A 176 -1.91 14.61 -4.91
CA LEU A 176 -0.92 14.52 -5.98
C LEU A 176 -0.98 15.73 -6.91
N ARG A 177 -2.19 16.19 -7.27
CA ARG A 177 -2.38 17.41 -8.07
C ARG A 177 -1.84 18.66 -7.36
N ALA A 178 -2.03 18.76 -6.05
CA ALA A 178 -1.48 19.86 -5.24
C ALA A 178 0.06 19.92 -5.26
N GLN A 179 0.73 18.81 -5.57
CA GLN A 179 2.17 18.71 -5.68
C GLN A 179 2.68 18.74 -7.13
N GLY A 180 1.79 18.95 -8.12
CA GLY A 180 2.14 18.86 -9.53
C GLY A 180 2.54 17.46 -10.00
N VAL A 181 2.24 16.43 -9.21
CA VAL A 181 2.55 15.03 -9.51
C VAL A 181 1.36 14.39 -10.23
N ARG A 182 1.61 13.81 -11.40
CA ARG A 182 0.60 12.99 -12.08
C ARG A 182 0.45 11.66 -11.32
N PRO A 183 -0.77 11.21 -10.97
CA PRO A 183 -0.96 9.98 -10.22
C PRO A 183 -0.31 8.77 -10.91
N PRO A 184 0.76 8.17 -10.34
CA PRO A 184 1.27 6.93 -10.88
C PRO A 184 0.29 5.79 -10.59
N GLY A 185 0.28 4.76 -11.43
CA GLY A 185 -0.49 3.54 -11.15
C GLY A 185 -0.05 2.91 -9.83
N GLY A 186 -1.00 2.53 -8.97
CA GLY A 186 -0.74 1.80 -7.72
C GLY A 186 -0.29 2.66 -6.53
N VAL A 187 -0.51 3.98 -6.53
CA VAL A 187 -0.41 4.79 -5.30
C VAL A 187 -1.37 4.25 -4.25
N GLY A 188 -0.93 4.22 -2.99
CA GLY A 188 -1.76 3.75 -1.87
C GLY A 188 -1.80 2.22 -1.71
N ASP A 189 -1.28 1.45 -2.66
CA ASP A 189 -1.30 -0.02 -2.61
C ASP A 189 0.01 -0.65 -2.06
N CYS A 190 0.98 0.18 -1.68
CA CYS A 190 2.18 -0.26 -0.97
C CYS A 190 1.88 -0.56 0.51
N ALA A 191 2.80 -1.24 1.20
CA ALA A 191 2.57 -1.65 2.59
C ALA A 191 2.46 -0.43 3.54
N ALA A 192 3.37 0.55 3.43
CA ALA A 192 3.33 1.75 4.27
C ALA A 192 2.01 2.53 4.26
N PRO A 193 1.43 2.92 3.10
CA PRO A 193 0.16 3.66 3.11
C PRO A 193 -1.00 2.84 3.69
N LYS A 194 -1.06 1.51 3.47
CA LYS A 194 -2.07 0.64 4.09
C LYS A 194 -1.95 0.62 5.61
N LEU A 195 -0.72 0.45 6.12
CA LEU A 195 -0.42 0.42 7.55
C LEU A 195 -0.82 1.72 8.25
N LEU A 196 -0.37 2.86 7.71
CA LEU A 196 -0.64 4.17 8.30
C LEU A 196 -2.12 4.50 8.26
N THR A 197 -2.77 4.26 7.12
CA THR A 197 -4.23 4.48 7.00
C THR A 197 -4.99 3.63 8.01
N GLU A 198 -4.61 2.36 8.19
CA GLU A 198 -5.26 1.47 9.16
C GLU A 198 -5.01 1.90 10.60
N ALA A 199 -3.80 2.35 10.92
CA ALA A 199 -3.50 2.92 12.23
C ALA A 199 -4.39 4.13 12.53
N HIS A 200 -4.53 5.07 11.59
CA HIS A 200 -5.40 6.24 11.78
C HIS A 200 -6.88 5.87 11.88
N ARG A 201 -7.36 4.88 11.10
CA ARG A 201 -8.74 4.37 11.23
C ARG A 201 -9.01 3.79 12.61
N ARG A 202 -8.04 3.08 13.18
CA ARG A 202 -8.11 2.50 14.54
C ARG A 202 -7.71 3.47 15.64
N ARG A 203 -7.34 4.72 15.31
CA ARG A 203 -6.81 5.74 16.23
C ARG A 203 -5.57 5.28 17.01
N LEU A 204 -4.76 4.42 16.38
CA LEU A 204 -3.46 4.02 16.90
C LEU A 204 -2.42 5.10 16.59
N VAL A 205 -1.41 5.23 17.44
CA VAL A 205 -0.31 6.19 17.27
C VAL A 205 0.91 5.46 16.71
N PRO A 206 1.30 5.70 15.44
CA PRO A 206 2.47 5.07 14.84
C PRO A 206 3.78 5.53 15.50
N GLU A 207 4.72 4.61 15.72
CA GLU A 207 6.05 4.90 16.29
C GLU A 207 7.19 4.56 15.34
N ALA A 208 7.12 3.41 14.66
CA ALA A 208 8.16 2.97 13.75
C ALA A 208 7.59 2.06 12.66
N ILE A 209 8.21 2.12 11.48
CA ILE A 209 7.81 1.32 10.32
C ILE A 209 9.03 0.67 9.67
N ALA A 210 8.87 -0.58 9.22
CA ALA A 210 9.87 -1.27 8.42
C ALA A 210 9.19 -2.03 7.28
N GLU A 211 9.76 -1.94 6.08
CA GLU A 211 9.36 -2.78 4.95
C GLU A 211 10.51 -3.71 4.53
N VAL A 212 10.22 -5.01 4.43
CA VAL A 212 11.17 -6.07 4.06
C VAL A 212 10.73 -6.76 2.77
N TRP A 213 11.70 -7.09 1.92
CA TRP A 213 11.43 -7.81 0.67
C TRP A 213 11.33 -9.33 0.89
N CYS A 214 10.18 -9.90 0.51
CA CYS A 214 9.89 -11.32 0.52
C CYS A 214 9.84 -11.84 -0.92
N GLY A 215 10.93 -12.41 -1.43
CA GLY A 215 10.93 -13.02 -2.75
C GLY A 215 12.32 -13.12 -3.38
N PRO A 216 12.40 -13.47 -4.68
CA PRO A 216 13.66 -13.57 -5.40
C PRO A 216 14.27 -12.17 -5.62
N PRO A 217 15.55 -12.06 -5.98
CA PRO A 217 16.17 -10.78 -6.27
C PRO A 217 15.41 -9.99 -7.35
N ALA A 218 15.17 -8.70 -7.11
CA ALA A 218 14.47 -7.82 -8.05
C ALA A 218 15.02 -6.38 -7.96
N LYS A 219 15.63 -5.89 -9.04
CA LYS A 219 16.35 -4.59 -9.06
C LYS A 219 17.39 -4.53 -7.93
N THR A 220 17.20 -3.66 -6.95
CA THR A 220 18.07 -3.48 -5.76
C THR A 220 17.62 -4.32 -4.56
N ARG A 221 16.58 -5.15 -4.71
CA ARG A 221 15.99 -5.92 -3.61
C ARG A 221 16.53 -7.33 -3.59
N THR A 222 16.96 -7.76 -2.42
CA THR A 222 17.30 -9.15 -2.10
C THR A 222 16.38 -9.65 -1.00
N HIS A 223 16.16 -10.96 -0.91
CA HIS A 223 15.31 -11.54 0.11
C HIS A 223 15.78 -11.11 1.51
N GLY A 224 14.87 -10.60 2.35
CA GLY A 224 15.19 -10.11 3.70
C GLY A 224 15.80 -8.70 3.75
N SER A 225 16.00 -8.02 2.62
CA SER A 225 16.49 -6.64 2.60
C SER A 225 15.40 -5.63 2.96
N PHE A 226 15.79 -4.56 3.67
CA PHE A 226 14.92 -3.47 4.10
C PHE A 226 14.91 -2.30 3.13
N HIS A 227 13.74 -1.68 2.96
CA HIS A 227 13.54 -0.54 2.05
C HIS A 227 12.64 0.51 2.70
N ALA A 228 12.93 1.78 2.41
CA ALA A 228 12.02 2.88 2.73
C ALA A 228 10.77 2.84 1.84
N ALA A 229 9.73 3.55 2.26
CA ALA A 229 8.56 3.83 1.45
C ALA A 229 8.98 4.35 0.06
N CYS A 230 8.29 3.89 -0.97
CA CYS A 230 8.71 4.09 -2.34
C CYS A 230 8.71 5.57 -2.78
N ARG A 231 9.83 6.07 -3.28
CA ARG A 231 9.96 7.48 -3.72
C ARG A 231 8.94 7.89 -4.78
N GLU A 232 8.76 7.05 -5.80
CA GLU A 232 7.92 7.41 -6.96
C GLU A 232 6.41 7.39 -6.67
N ARG A 233 5.92 6.48 -5.82
CA ARG A 233 4.47 6.28 -5.60
C ARG A 233 3.99 6.61 -4.19
N CYS A 234 4.86 6.52 -3.19
CA CYS A 234 4.48 6.57 -1.78
C CYS A 234 4.84 7.92 -1.17
N GLU A 235 6.07 8.42 -1.42
CA GLU A 235 6.59 9.67 -0.88
C GLU A 235 5.64 10.88 -1.07
N PRO A 236 4.98 11.07 -2.24
CA PRO A 236 4.06 12.19 -2.43
C PRO A 236 2.86 12.19 -1.49
N ILE A 237 2.38 11.04 -1.03
CA ILE A 237 1.24 10.98 -0.08
C ILE A 237 1.69 10.87 1.38
N MET A 238 2.98 10.67 1.62
CA MET A 238 3.49 10.25 2.92
C MET A 238 3.56 11.42 3.91
N GLY A 239 3.88 12.62 3.43
CA GLY A 239 3.85 13.81 4.29
C GLY A 239 2.44 14.07 4.85
N PHE A 240 1.38 13.88 4.06
CA PHE A 240 0.00 13.97 4.56
C PHE A 240 -0.28 12.90 5.61
N LEU A 241 0.01 11.63 5.33
CA LEU A 241 -0.24 10.51 6.24
C LEU A 241 0.49 10.66 7.58
N LEU A 242 1.74 11.11 7.55
CA LEU A 242 2.56 11.30 8.75
C LEU A 242 2.24 12.60 9.50
N CYS A 243 1.46 13.49 8.91
CA CYS A 243 1.16 14.77 9.52
C CYS A 243 0.33 14.60 10.80
N GLY A 244 0.86 15.06 11.93
CA GLY A 244 0.24 14.90 13.25
C GLY A 244 0.65 13.62 13.99
N VAL A 245 1.48 12.75 13.41
CA VAL A 245 2.08 11.64 14.13
C VAL A 245 3.21 12.17 15.03
N PRO A 246 3.17 11.98 16.36
CA PRO A 246 4.20 12.52 17.27
C PRO A 246 5.60 12.00 16.99
N ALA A 247 5.73 10.73 16.61
CA ALA A 247 7.01 10.14 16.23
C ALA A 247 7.51 10.60 14.85
N ALA A 248 6.66 11.26 14.04
CA ALA A 248 7.02 11.76 12.73
C ALA A 248 7.42 13.24 12.78
N CYS A 249 8.48 13.55 13.52
CA CYS A 249 9.05 14.89 13.51
C CYS A 249 9.79 15.15 12.20
N GLY A 250 9.64 16.37 11.67
CA GLY A 250 10.59 16.90 10.70
C GLY A 250 11.96 16.96 11.34
N ALA A 251 13.01 16.75 10.56
CA ALA A 251 14.38 16.99 11.00
C ALA A 251 14.59 18.50 11.22
N ASP A 252 14.03 19.03 12.30
CA ASP A 252 14.31 20.35 12.87
C ASP A 252 14.65 20.06 14.36
N GLY A 253 15.88 20.24 14.85
CA GLY A 253 16.99 21.05 14.33
C GLY A 253 18.37 20.41 14.44
#